data_AF-A0A7X0PL82-F1
#
_entry.id   AF-A0A7X0PL82-F1
#
_cell.length_a   1.000
_cell.length_b   1.000
_cell.length_c   1.000
_cell.angle_alpha   90.00
_cell.angle_beta   90.00
_cell.angle_gamma   90.00
#
_symmetry.space_group_name_H-M   'P 1'
#
loop_
_entity.id
_entity.type
_entity.pdbx_description
1 polymer ?
#
loop_
_entity_poly.entity_id
_entity_poly.type
_entity_poly.pdbx_seq_one_letter_code
_entity_poly.pdbx_strand_id
1 'polypeptide(L)'
;MTPLSPALPSGWDTHVHVFDRAAPAQAGHYEPVHRPLADIEALAAAHGVGHLVLVQPSVYGTDNRVLLDALAQSPGRHRGVVVLDGTVPDAELDRMHALGVRGVRFNLVSPVGNGPETMQALAPRLAERGWHVQWYANPEDLATIVHLHQGTPVACVLDHLAGLHALLPSDDRAWQALAKLAGQGAWVKLSGWYRLQASAPYGLLHPAIARVAAHMGERLVWGSDWPHTSFAPDALPRYASVWEPVVNALGHEAALRIRDAGARLYA
;
A
#
# COMPACT_ATOMS: atom_id res chain seq x y z
N MET A 1 32.39 7.58 25.40
CA MET A 1 30.92 7.56 25.32
C MET A 1 30.57 7.23 23.89
N THR A 2 30.11 6.00 23.63
CA THR A 2 29.60 5.63 22.30
C THR A 2 28.39 6.52 22.02
N PRO A 3 28.32 7.23 20.88
CA PRO A 3 27.13 8.01 20.58
C PRO A 3 25.94 7.05 20.57
N LEU A 4 24.90 7.37 21.34
CA LEU A 4 23.61 6.69 21.21
C LEU A 4 23.18 6.86 19.76
N SER A 5 23.07 5.76 19.02
CA SER A 5 22.43 5.79 17.70
C SER A 5 21.07 6.46 17.86
N PRO A 6 20.71 7.44 17.00
CA PRO A 6 19.41 8.10 17.11
C PRO A 6 18.31 7.04 17.07
N ALA A 7 17.32 7.17 17.95
CA ALA A 7 16.20 6.24 18.02
C ALA A 7 15.49 6.18 16.66
N LEU A 8 15.10 4.98 16.24
CA LEU A 8 14.37 4.78 14.99
C LEU A 8 13.01 5.53 15.08
N PRO A 9 12.63 6.34 14.08
CA PRO A 9 11.34 7.01 14.09
C PRO A 9 10.15 6.02 14.10
N SER A 10 9.06 6.36 14.77
CA SER A 10 7.87 5.48 14.88
C SER A 10 7.02 5.42 13.61
N GLY A 11 7.16 6.40 12.72
CA GLY A 11 6.27 6.56 11.58
C GLY A 11 6.40 5.44 10.55
N TRP A 12 5.29 5.18 9.84
CA TRP A 12 5.20 4.19 8.78
C TRP A 12 4.96 4.84 7.42
N ASP A 13 5.70 4.37 6.41
CA ASP A 13 5.30 4.47 5.02
C ASP A 13 4.76 3.10 4.58
N THR A 14 3.46 3.03 4.37
CA THR A 14 2.77 1.76 4.10
C THR A 14 2.66 1.40 2.63
N HIS A 15 3.32 2.13 1.72
CA HIS A 15 3.31 1.79 0.30
C HIS A 15 4.59 2.27 -0.39
N VAL A 16 5.60 1.38 -0.45
CA VAL A 16 6.82 1.60 -1.23
C VAL A 16 7.18 0.36 -2.03
N HIS A 17 8.01 0.53 -3.05
CA HIS A 17 8.48 -0.56 -3.89
C HIS A 17 10.01 -0.58 -3.94
N VAL A 18 10.59 -1.77 -3.78
CA VAL A 18 12.00 -2.03 -4.06
C VAL A 18 12.16 -2.55 -5.47
N PHE A 19 13.21 -2.12 -6.16
CA PHE A 19 13.50 -2.58 -7.51
C PHE A 19 14.97 -2.97 -7.66
N ASP A 20 15.20 -4.07 -8.36
CA ASP A 20 16.51 -4.46 -8.83
C ASP A 20 16.50 -4.55 -10.37
N ARG A 21 17.36 -3.78 -11.02
CA ARG A 21 17.51 -3.79 -12.48
C ARG A 21 17.94 -5.16 -13.01
N ALA A 22 18.64 -5.96 -12.22
CA ALA A 22 19.08 -7.29 -12.63
C ALA A 22 17.95 -8.35 -12.55
N ALA A 23 16.87 -8.07 -11.83
CA ALA A 23 15.75 -8.99 -11.70
C ALA A 23 14.91 -9.03 -12.99
N PRO A 24 14.41 -10.21 -13.40
CA PRO A 24 13.64 -10.35 -14.62
C PRO A 24 12.29 -9.61 -14.50
N ALA A 25 12.05 -8.68 -15.43
CA ALA A 25 10.75 -8.03 -15.60
C ALA A 25 9.82 -8.90 -16.47
N GLN A 26 8.53 -8.87 -16.18
CA GLN A 26 7.50 -9.47 -17.04
C GLN A 26 7.45 -8.76 -18.39
N ALA A 27 7.28 -9.54 -19.45
CA ALA A 27 7.15 -9.00 -20.80
C ALA A 27 5.95 -8.02 -20.89
N GLY A 28 6.15 -6.87 -21.55
CA GLY A 28 5.12 -5.84 -21.70
C GLY A 28 5.00 -4.85 -20.52
N HIS A 29 5.79 -5.03 -19.46
CA HIS A 29 5.91 -4.04 -18.38
C HIS A 29 7.07 -3.07 -18.62
N TYR A 30 7.10 -1.98 -17.84
CA TYR A 30 8.19 -1.00 -17.86
C TYR A 30 9.50 -1.61 -17.34
N GLU A 31 10.63 -1.06 -17.78
CA GLU A 31 11.94 -1.48 -17.27
C GLU A 31 12.20 -0.90 -15.88
N PRO A 32 12.51 -1.74 -14.87
CA PRO A 32 12.74 -1.25 -13.52
C PRO A 32 14.09 -0.52 -13.42
N VAL A 33 14.07 0.65 -12.79
CA VAL A 33 15.30 1.33 -12.36
C VAL A 33 15.68 0.80 -11.00
N HIS A 34 16.97 0.51 -10.79
CA HIS A 34 17.48 -0.01 -9.52
C HIS A 34 17.20 1.02 -8.40
N ARG A 35 16.49 0.55 -7.37
CA ARG A 35 15.96 1.32 -6.25
C ARG A 35 15.97 0.43 -4.99
N PRO A 36 17.15 0.28 -4.34
CA PRO A 36 17.35 -0.64 -3.23
C PRO A 36 16.68 -0.12 -1.94
N LEU A 37 16.47 -1.03 -0.99
CA LEU A 37 15.86 -0.70 0.31
C LEU A 37 16.58 0.45 1.04
N ALA A 38 17.91 0.46 1.01
CA ALA A 38 18.73 1.47 1.69
C ALA A 38 18.43 2.91 1.24
N ASP A 39 18.13 3.11 -0.05
CA ASP A 39 17.76 4.44 -0.58
C ASP A 39 16.44 4.92 0.04
N ILE A 40 15.48 4.00 0.18
CA ILE A 40 14.16 4.28 0.77
C ILE A 40 14.30 4.56 2.26
N GLU A 41 15.05 3.73 2.99
CA GLU A 41 15.26 3.89 4.42
C GLU A 41 15.92 5.24 4.73
N ALA A 42 16.94 5.64 3.97
CA ALA A 42 17.63 6.91 4.14
C ALA A 42 16.69 8.10 3.89
N LEU A 43 15.89 8.05 2.82
CA LEU A 43 14.90 9.08 2.49
C LEU A 43 13.80 9.17 3.56
N ALA A 44 13.23 8.03 3.95
CA ALA A 44 12.11 7.96 4.88
C ALA A 44 12.51 8.41 6.30
N ALA A 45 13.72 8.05 6.75
CA ALA A 45 14.24 8.44 8.07
C ALA A 45 14.33 9.96 8.22
N ALA A 46 14.73 10.69 7.18
CA ALA A 46 14.77 12.15 7.16
C ALA A 46 13.38 12.80 7.34
N HIS A 47 12.30 12.02 7.15
CA HIS A 47 10.91 12.46 7.27
C HIS A 47 10.18 11.83 8.47
N GLY A 48 10.92 11.26 9.43
CA GLY A 48 10.36 10.68 10.65
C GLY A 48 9.63 9.35 10.42
N VAL A 49 9.98 8.63 9.35
CA VAL A 49 9.49 7.28 9.06
C VAL A 49 10.61 6.28 9.31
N GLY A 50 10.38 5.32 10.21
CA GLY A 50 11.32 4.25 10.52
C GLY A 50 10.90 2.89 9.97
N HIS A 51 9.63 2.73 9.62
CA HIS A 51 9.03 1.49 9.16
C HIS A 51 8.47 1.63 7.75
N LEU A 52 8.58 0.56 6.97
CA LEU A 52 8.19 0.53 5.56
C LEU A 52 7.35 -0.72 5.32
N VAL A 53 6.34 -0.59 4.46
CA VAL A 53 5.65 -1.74 3.87
C VAL A 53 6.05 -1.83 2.41
N LEU A 54 6.87 -2.84 2.12
CA LEU A 54 7.30 -3.16 0.77
C LEU A 54 6.14 -3.86 0.06
N VAL A 55 5.66 -3.26 -1.03
CA VAL A 55 4.58 -3.81 -1.85
C VAL A 55 5.17 -4.33 -3.14
N GLN A 56 4.83 -5.56 -3.52
CA GLN A 56 5.27 -6.16 -4.77
C GLN A 56 4.82 -5.31 -5.97
N PRO A 57 5.76 -4.76 -6.78
CA PRO A 57 5.41 -3.99 -7.96
C PRO A 57 5.00 -4.94 -9.10
N SER A 58 4.14 -4.45 -10.00
CA SER A 58 3.57 -5.29 -11.06
C SER A 58 4.60 -5.85 -12.04
N VAL A 59 5.73 -5.16 -12.22
CA VAL A 59 6.79 -5.56 -13.16
C VAL A 59 7.38 -6.94 -12.87
N TYR A 60 7.36 -7.41 -11.62
CA TYR A 60 7.91 -8.72 -11.24
C TYR A 60 6.82 -9.80 -11.12
N GLY A 61 5.54 -9.46 -11.35
CA GLY A 61 4.44 -10.40 -11.19
C GLY A 61 4.43 -11.10 -9.83
N THR A 62 4.37 -12.44 -9.85
CA THR A 62 4.39 -13.31 -8.65
C THR A 62 5.80 -13.65 -8.15
N ASP A 63 6.86 -13.16 -8.80
CA ASP A 63 8.23 -13.34 -8.34
C ASP A 63 8.55 -12.31 -7.25
N ASN A 64 8.31 -12.69 -6.00
CA ASN A 64 8.49 -11.82 -4.84
C ASN A 64 9.94 -11.75 -4.34
N ARG A 65 10.93 -12.35 -5.03
CA ARG A 65 12.30 -12.49 -4.50
C ARG A 65 12.94 -11.16 -4.11
N VAL A 66 12.84 -10.14 -4.97
CA VAL A 66 13.39 -8.79 -4.68
C VAL A 66 12.83 -8.21 -3.38
N LEU A 67 11.52 -8.37 -3.15
CA LEU A 67 10.85 -7.92 -1.94
C LEU A 67 11.30 -8.73 -0.72
N LEU A 68 11.36 -10.06 -0.83
CA LEU A 68 11.72 -10.95 0.28
C LEU A 68 13.18 -10.79 0.69
N ASP A 69 14.08 -10.62 -0.27
CA ASP A 69 15.50 -10.35 -0.04
C ASP A 69 15.71 -8.98 0.61
N ALA A 70 14.87 -7.99 0.28
CA ALA A 70 14.85 -6.70 0.98
C ALA A 70 14.39 -6.84 2.43
N LEU A 71 13.33 -7.59 2.71
CA LEU A 71 12.87 -7.84 4.09
C LEU A 71 13.93 -8.55 4.95
N ALA A 72 14.69 -9.47 4.35
CA ALA A 72 15.75 -10.21 5.04
C ALA A 72 16.92 -9.32 5.52
N GLN A 73 17.12 -8.14 4.91
CA GLN A 73 18.19 -7.21 5.29
C GLN A 73 17.95 -6.52 6.64
N SER A 74 16.67 -6.33 7.01
CA SER A 74 16.27 -5.66 8.26
C SER A 74 15.15 -6.45 8.98
N PRO A 75 15.44 -7.66 9.51
CA PRO A 75 14.42 -8.55 10.06
C PRO A 75 13.55 -7.90 11.14
N GLY A 76 12.23 -8.02 10.99
CA GLY A 76 11.25 -7.49 11.94
C GLY A 76 10.98 -5.98 11.86
N ARG A 77 11.82 -5.20 11.15
CA ARG A 77 11.64 -3.74 11.00
C ARG A 77 10.54 -3.37 10.01
N HIS A 78 10.54 -4.03 8.85
CA HIS A 78 9.64 -3.75 7.73
C HIS A 78 8.60 -4.87 7.58
N ARG A 79 7.62 -4.63 6.71
CA ARG A 79 6.56 -5.59 6.37
C ARG A 79 6.40 -5.71 4.86
N GLY A 80 5.87 -6.84 4.41
CA GLY A 80 5.68 -7.14 2.99
C GLY A 80 4.23 -7.34 2.59
N VAL A 81 3.90 -6.93 1.37
CA VAL A 81 2.67 -7.33 0.67
C VAL A 81 3.08 -7.95 -0.67
N VAL A 82 2.82 -9.25 -0.82
CA VAL A 82 3.27 -10.07 -1.96
C VAL A 82 2.17 -10.21 -3.03
N VAL A 83 2.52 -10.72 -4.20
CA VAL A 83 1.56 -11.19 -5.22
C VAL A 83 1.70 -12.70 -5.37
N LEU A 84 0.58 -13.43 -5.41
CA LEU A 84 0.55 -14.89 -5.42
C LEU A 84 -0.40 -15.40 -6.53
N ASP A 85 -0.08 -16.55 -7.13
CA ASP A 85 -0.91 -17.22 -8.16
C ASP A 85 -1.95 -18.19 -7.58
N GLY A 86 -2.02 -18.35 -6.26
CA GLY A 86 -2.96 -19.23 -5.56
C GLY A 86 -2.49 -20.68 -5.38
N THR A 87 -1.42 -21.09 -6.07
CA THR A 87 -0.87 -22.46 -5.98
C THR A 87 0.22 -22.61 -4.92
N VAL A 88 0.63 -21.49 -4.31
CA VAL A 88 1.64 -21.44 -3.25
C VAL A 88 1.32 -22.40 -2.09
N PRO A 89 2.27 -23.21 -1.62
CA PRO A 89 2.06 -24.12 -0.49
C PRO A 89 2.09 -23.38 0.86
N ASP A 90 1.48 -23.95 1.91
CA ASP A 90 1.41 -23.32 3.24
C ASP A 90 2.79 -23.07 3.86
N ALA A 91 3.73 -24.01 3.67
CA ALA A 91 5.10 -23.84 4.16
C ALA A 91 5.78 -22.60 3.57
N GLU A 92 5.45 -22.23 2.33
CA GLU A 92 5.97 -21.03 1.70
C GLU A 92 5.30 -19.77 2.25
N LEU A 93 4.00 -19.82 2.54
CA LEU A 93 3.30 -18.73 3.24
C LEU A 93 3.88 -18.50 4.65
N ASP A 94 4.22 -19.57 5.37
CA ASP A 94 4.84 -19.49 6.69
C ASP A 94 6.25 -18.91 6.63
N ARG A 95 7.04 -19.31 5.62
CA ARG A 95 8.35 -18.72 5.35
C ARG A 95 8.23 -17.22 5.08
N MET A 96 7.30 -16.82 4.21
CA MET A 96 7.03 -15.41 3.92
C MET A 96 6.57 -14.64 5.17
N HIS A 97 5.72 -15.24 6.01
CA HIS A 97 5.25 -14.62 7.26
C HIS A 97 6.41 -14.35 8.22
N ALA A 98 7.32 -15.31 8.37
CA ALA A 98 8.51 -15.18 9.21
C ALA A 98 9.47 -14.07 8.71
N LEU A 99 9.52 -13.84 7.39
CA LEU A 99 10.25 -12.72 6.79
C LEU A 99 9.54 -11.37 6.99
N GLY A 100 8.28 -11.35 7.43
CA GLY A 100 7.52 -10.12 7.69
C GLY A 100 6.40 -9.83 6.70
N VAL A 101 6.03 -10.76 5.82
CA VAL A 101 4.87 -10.59 4.96
C VAL A 101 3.58 -10.61 5.80
N ARG A 102 2.64 -9.72 5.45
CA ARG A 102 1.35 -9.51 6.14
C ARG A 102 0.17 -9.36 5.19
N GLY A 103 0.37 -9.48 3.88
CA GLY A 103 -0.73 -9.32 2.95
C GLY A 103 -0.43 -9.79 1.54
N VAL A 104 -1.49 -9.91 0.76
CA VAL A 104 -1.44 -10.23 -0.67
C VAL A 104 -2.10 -9.10 -1.46
N ARG A 105 -1.45 -8.65 -2.53
CA ARG A 105 -1.96 -7.61 -3.40
C ARG A 105 -2.71 -8.18 -4.59
N PHE A 106 -3.88 -7.63 -4.87
CA PHE A 106 -4.64 -7.80 -6.10
C PHE A 106 -4.71 -6.45 -6.81
N ASN A 107 -4.32 -6.43 -8.09
CA ASN A 107 -4.24 -5.21 -8.88
C ASN A 107 -5.23 -5.30 -10.05
N LEU A 108 -6.35 -4.59 -9.95
CA LEU A 108 -7.39 -4.54 -10.98
C LEU A 108 -7.08 -3.50 -12.07
N VAL A 109 -6.19 -2.54 -11.77
CA VAL A 109 -5.80 -1.45 -12.70
C VAL A 109 -4.64 -1.87 -13.62
N SER A 110 -3.71 -2.66 -13.10
CA SER A 110 -2.60 -3.25 -13.87
C SER A 110 -2.44 -4.73 -13.49
N PRO A 111 -3.28 -5.61 -14.04
CA PRO A 111 -3.34 -7.01 -13.66
C PRO A 111 -2.02 -7.75 -13.88
N VAL A 112 -1.70 -8.64 -12.93
CA VAL A 112 -0.48 -9.47 -12.92
C VAL A 112 -0.80 -10.96 -12.87
N GLY A 113 -2.03 -11.32 -13.23
CA GLY A 113 -2.48 -12.71 -13.34
C GLY A 113 -3.15 -13.30 -12.09
N ASN A 114 -3.47 -12.50 -11.07
CA ASN A 114 -4.30 -12.91 -9.94
C ASN A 114 -5.70 -12.28 -9.99
N GLY A 115 -6.72 -13.08 -9.70
CA GLY A 115 -8.13 -12.70 -9.86
C GLY A 115 -9.01 -13.10 -8.67
N PRO A 116 -10.33 -12.85 -8.76
CA PRO A 116 -11.27 -13.20 -7.71
C PRO A 116 -11.19 -14.66 -7.23
N GLU A 117 -10.98 -15.63 -8.13
CA GLU A 117 -10.85 -17.04 -7.71
C GLU A 117 -9.61 -17.27 -6.84
N THR A 118 -8.48 -16.62 -7.18
CA THR A 118 -7.25 -16.66 -6.38
C THR A 118 -7.49 -16.08 -4.99
N MET A 119 -8.25 -14.98 -4.88
CA MET A 119 -8.59 -14.38 -3.59
C MET A 119 -9.41 -15.34 -2.73
N GLN A 120 -10.45 -15.95 -3.29
CA GLN A 120 -11.30 -16.91 -2.58
C GLN A 120 -10.52 -18.13 -2.10
N ALA A 121 -9.63 -18.67 -2.93
CA ALA A 121 -8.79 -19.81 -2.58
C ALA A 121 -7.79 -19.49 -1.46
N LEU A 122 -7.24 -18.27 -1.45
CA LEU A 122 -6.26 -17.85 -0.44
C LEU A 122 -6.90 -17.38 0.86
N ALA A 123 -8.12 -16.83 0.84
CA ALA A 123 -8.70 -16.11 1.97
C ALA A 123 -8.63 -16.87 3.32
N PRO A 124 -9.04 -18.15 3.44
CA PRO A 124 -8.93 -18.87 4.71
C PRO A 124 -7.48 -18.96 5.22
N ARG A 125 -6.54 -19.24 4.31
CA ARG A 125 -5.11 -19.39 4.60
C ARG A 125 -4.45 -18.06 4.99
N LEU A 126 -4.94 -16.96 4.44
CA LEU A 126 -4.52 -15.60 4.83
C LEU A 126 -5.04 -15.25 6.22
N ALA A 127 -6.30 -15.57 6.52
CA ALA A 127 -6.91 -15.29 7.82
C ALA A 127 -6.20 -16.01 8.97
N GLU A 128 -5.80 -17.28 8.78
CA GLU A 128 -5.02 -18.06 9.77
C GLU A 128 -3.72 -17.38 10.17
N ARG A 129 -3.13 -16.58 9.28
CA ARG A 129 -1.86 -15.86 9.51
C ARG A 129 -2.07 -14.40 9.92
N GLY A 130 -3.32 -13.95 10.03
CA GLY A 130 -3.66 -12.55 10.24
C GLY A 130 -3.27 -11.64 9.08
N TRP A 131 -3.15 -12.17 7.86
CA TRP A 131 -2.84 -11.37 6.67
C TRP A 131 -4.08 -10.64 6.14
N HIS A 132 -3.86 -9.59 5.36
CA HIS A 132 -4.93 -8.86 4.64
C HIS A 132 -4.85 -9.04 3.12
N VAL A 133 -5.94 -8.70 2.45
CA VAL A 133 -5.95 -8.47 1.00
C VAL A 133 -5.85 -6.98 0.73
N GLN A 134 -4.86 -6.60 -0.09
CA GLN A 134 -4.66 -5.24 -0.57
C GLN A 134 -5.17 -5.11 -2.01
N TRP A 135 -5.97 -4.09 -2.30
CA TRP A 135 -6.55 -3.84 -3.61
C TRP A 135 -6.03 -2.53 -4.21
N TYR A 136 -5.47 -2.60 -5.41
CA TYR A 136 -5.40 -1.44 -6.29
C TYR A 136 -6.52 -1.51 -7.31
N ALA A 137 -7.45 -0.55 -7.25
CA ALA A 137 -8.73 -0.59 -7.94
C ALA A 137 -9.21 0.82 -8.31
N ASN A 138 -10.12 0.90 -9.28
CA ASN A 138 -10.84 2.11 -9.63
C ASN A 138 -12.16 2.22 -8.84
N PRO A 139 -12.83 3.39 -8.83
CA PRO A 139 -14.11 3.58 -8.14
C PRO A 139 -15.19 2.55 -8.54
N GLU A 140 -15.25 2.16 -9.82
CA GLU A 140 -16.22 1.21 -10.35
C GLU A 140 -16.06 -0.21 -9.80
N ASP A 141 -14.86 -0.58 -9.34
CA ASP A 141 -14.55 -1.91 -8.82
C ASP A 141 -15.01 -2.10 -7.37
N LEU A 142 -15.24 -1.01 -6.62
CA LEU A 142 -15.51 -1.07 -5.18
C LEU A 142 -16.75 -1.92 -4.85
N ALA A 143 -17.76 -1.93 -5.72
CA ALA A 143 -18.94 -2.77 -5.54
C ALA A 143 -18.60 -4.28 -5.61
N THR A 144 -17.68 -4.66 -6.50
CA THR A 144 -17.17 -6.03 -6.60
C THR A 144 -16.34 -6.38 -5.36
N ILE A 145 -15.49 -5.47 -4.89
CA ILE A 145 -14.68 -5.70 -3.67
C ILE A 145 -15.58 -5.86 -2.44
N VAL A 146 -16.66 -5.08 -2.32
CA VAL A 146 -17.68 -5.28 -1.27
C VAL A 146 -18.17 -6.72 -1.28
N HIS A 147 -18.52 -7.27 -2.45
CA HIS A 147 -19.03 -8.63 -2.58
C HIS A 147 -17.97 -9.68 -2.22
N LEU A 148 -16.73 -9.50 -2.68
CA LEU A 148 -15.63 -10.42 -2.36
C LEU A 148 -15.30 -10.47 -0.87
N HIS A 149 -15.53 -9.36 -0.15
CA HIS A 149 -15.34 -9.30 1.30
C HIS A 149 -16.60 -9.59 2.13
N GLN A 150 -17.74 -9.91 1.52
CA GLN A 150 -18.92 -10.32 2.27
C GLN A 150 -18.70 -11.70 2.89
N GLY A 151 -18.69 -11.76 4.23
CA GLY A 151 -18.59 -13.01 4.98
C GLY A 151 -17.18 -13.64 5.00
N THR A 152 -16.16 -12.96 4.46
CA THR A 152 -14.76 -13.41 4.60
C THR A 152 -14.14 -12.89 5.90
N PRO A 153 -13.32 -13.68 6.60
CA PRO A 153 -12.58 -13.22 7.78
C PRO A 153 -11.37 -12.33 7.44
N VAL A 154 -11.00 -12.18 6.15
CA VAL A 154 -9.80 -11.44 5.75
C VAL A 154 -10.05 -9.94 5.63
N ALA A 155 -9.19 -9.16 6.28
CA ALA A 155 -9.23 -7.71 6.22
C ALA A 155 -8.99 -7.19 4.78
N CYS A 156 -9.65 -6.09 4.44
CA CYS A 156 -9.52 -5.38 3.17
C CYS A 156 -8.68 -4.11 3.36
N VAL A 157 -7.70 -3.88 2.49
CA VAL A 157 -6.90 -2.65 2.42
C VAL A 157 -7.03 -2.08 1.01
N LEU A 158 -7.48 -0.84 0.88
CA LEU A 158 -7.67 -0.16 -0.41
C LEU A 158 -6.50 0.79 -0.66
N ASP A 159 -5.77 0.59 -1.76
CA ASP A 159 -4.69 1.46 -2.17
C ASP A 159 -5.21 2.83 -2.66
N HIS A 160 -4.35 3.84 -2.54
CA HIS A 160 -4.49 5.14 -3.19
C HIS A 160 -5.89 5.77 -3.13
N LEU A 161 -6.37 6.08 -1.92
CA LEU A 161 -7.70 6.67 -1.68
C LEU A 161 -8.85 5.80 -2.23
N ALA A 162 -8.65 4.49 -2.35
CA ALA A 162 -9.58 3.55 -2.98
C ALA A 162 -9.93 3.90 -4.44
N GLY A 163 -9.02 4.57 -5.16
CA GLY A 163 -9.24 5.03 -6.53
C GLY A 163 -10.13 6.26 -6.67
N LEU A 164 -10.65 6.80 -5.57
CA LEU A 164 -11.62 7.92 -5.56
C LEU A 164 -10.92 9.22 -5.99
N HIS A 165 -10.97 9.50 -7.30
CA HIS A 165 -10.21 10.58 -7.93
C HIS A 165 -10.85 11.97 -7.77
N ALA A 166 -10.08 13.02 -8.05
CA ALA A 166 -10.48 14.42 -7.83
C ALA A 166 -11.74 14.84 -8.59
N LEU A 167 -12.01 14.23 -9.75
CA LEU A 167 -13.17 14.54 -10.59
C LEU A 167 -14.41 13.65 -10.31
N LEU A 168 -14.38 12.81 -9.27
CA LEU A 168 -15.48 11.89 -9.00
C LEU A 168 -16.70 12.65 -8.46
N PRO A 169 -17.91 12.48 -9.05
CA PRO A 169 -19.12 13.14 -8.55
C PRO A 169 -19.42 12.80 -7.09
N SER A 170 -20.00 13.74 -6.35
CA SER A 170 -20.30 13.55 -4.93
C SER A 170 -21.38 12.48 -4.66
N ASP A 171 -22.25 12.24 -5.64
CA ASP A 171 -23.34 11.27 -5.62
C ASP A 171 -22.98 9.92 -6.30
N ASP A 172 -21.72 9.75 -6.72
CA ASP A 172 -21.27 8.50 -7.33
C ASP A 172 -21.48 7.29 -6.38
N ARG A 173 -21.91 6.16 -6.95
CA ARG A 173 -22.15 4.90 -6.24
C ARG A 173 -20.92 4.36 -5.51
N ALA A 174 -19.71 4.72 -5.95
CA ALA A 174 -18.45 4.32 -5.32
C ALA A 174 -18.38 4.79 -3.86
N TRP A 175 -18.96 5.94 -3.51
CA TRP A 175 -19.03 6.41 -2.12
C TRP A 175 -19.90 5.51 -1.24
N GLN A 176 -20.98 4.94 -1.79
CA GLN A 176 -21.83 3.99 -1.07
C GLN A 176 -21.10 2.65 -0.90
N ALA A 177 -20.35 2.21 -1.91
CA ALA A 177 -19.51 1.01 -1.81
C ALA A 177 -18.40 1.19 -0.76
N LEU A 178 -17.75 2.36 -0.73
CA LEU A 178 -16.77 2.72 0.30
C LEU A 178 -17.37 2.64 1.71
N ALA A 179 -18.57 3.18 1.91
CA ALA A 179 -19.24 3.12 3.22
C ALA A 179 -19.54 1.66 3.65
N LYS A 180 -19.91 0.79 2.71
CA LYS A 180 -20.10 -0.65 2.99
C LYS A 180 -18.77 -1.32 3.36
N LEU A 181 -17.69 -1.04 2.62
CA LEU A 181 -16.33 -1.53 2.93
C LEU A 181 -15.86 -1.04 4.31
N ALA A 182 -16.14 0.22 4.66
CA ALA A 182 -15.84 0.75 5.99
C ALA A 182 -16.59 -0.01 7.10
N GLY A 183 -17.85 -0.37 6.85
CA GLY A 183 -18.66 -1.21 7.75
C GLY A 183 -18.17 -2.66 7.86
N GLN A 184 -17.47 -3.17 6.84
CA GLN A 184 -16.77 -4.46 6.85
C GLN A 184 -15.37 -4.38 7.50
N GLY A 185 -14.97 -3.20 8.01
CA GLY A 185 -13.67 -3.03 8.67
C GLY A 185 -12.50 -2.79 7.72
N ALA A 186 -12.76 -2.37 6.48
CA ALA A 186 -11.69 -2.04 5.54
C ALA A 186 -10.82 -0.87 6.01
N TRP A 187 -9.59 -0.84 5.50
CA TRP A 187 -8.62 0.24 5.64
C TRP A 187 -8.40 0.94 4.29
N VAL A 188 -8.00 2.21 4.33
CA VAL A 188 -7.59 2.95 3.12
C VAL A 188 -6.19 3.52 3.29
N LYS A 189 -5.36 3.38 2.25
CA LYS A 189 -4.07 4.06 2.13
C LYS A 189 -4.24 5.45 1.50
N LEU A 190 -3.90 6.48 2.25
CA LEU A 190 -3.73 7.84 1.76
C LEU A 190 -2.37 7.93 1.03
N SER A 191 -2.39 7.78 -0.30
CA SER A 191 -1.18 7.61 -1.12
C SER A 191 -1.47 7.84 -2.61
N GLY A 192 -0.43 7.90 -3.46
CA GLY A 192 -0.58 7.80 -4.92
C GLY A 192 -1.35 8.93 -5.59
N TRP A 193 -1.28 10.16 -5.05
CA TRP A 193 -2.14 11.30 -5.46
C TRP A 193 -2.11 11.63 -6.95
N TYR A 194 -0.96 11.50 -7.60
CA TYR A 194 -0.79 11.72 -9.05
C TYR A 194 -1.52 10.69 -9.91
N ARG A 195 -1.98 9.58 -9.33
CA ARG A 195 -2.80 8.56 -10.01
C ARG A 195 -4.29 8.91 -10.02
N LEU A 196 -4.69 9.96 -9.29
CA LEU A 196 -6.08 10.27 -8.95
C LEU A 196 -6.59 11.54 -9.64
N GLN A 197 -6.19 11.75 -10.90
CA GLN A 197 -6.60 12.88 -11.75
C GLN A 197 -6.36 14.25 -11.08
N ALA A 198 -5.25 14.37 -10.34
CA ALA A 198 -4.84 15.60 -9.68
C ALA A 198 -3.35 15.85 -9.93
N SER A 199 -2.97 17.12 -10.00
CA SER A 199 -1.58 17.56 -10.10
C SER A 199 -1.11 18.15 -8.77
N ALA A 200 0.20 18.09 -8.51
CA ALA A 200 0.79 18.73 -7.33
C ALA A 200 0.41 20.22 -7.26
N PRO A 201 0.11 20.79 -6.07
CA PRO A 201 0.24 20.20 -4.73
C PRO A 201 -0.98 19.36 -4.28
N TYR A 202 -1.79 18.84 -5.22
CA TYR A 202 -2.90 17.91 -4.99
C TYR A 202 -4.08 18.46 -4.19
N GLY A 203 -4.23 19.79 -4.14
CA GLY A 203 -5.31 20.46 -3.41
C GLY A 203 -6.73 20.04 -3.83
N LEU A 204 -6.90 19.62 -5.09
CA LEU A 204 -8.19 19.12 -5.60
C LEU A 204 -8.66 17.83 -4.90
N LEU A 205 -7.75 17.08 -4.27
CA LEU A 205 -8.10 15.85 -3.55
C LEU A 205 -8.51 16.11 -2.09
N HIS A 206 -8.30 17.30 -1.53
CA HIS A 206 -8.59 17.55 -0.12
C HIS A 206 -10.04 17.22 0.29
N PRO A 207 -11.08 17.56 -0.51
CA PRO A 207 -12.45 17.17 -0.17
C PRO A 207 -12.66 15.65 -0.17
N ALA A 208 -12.06 14.94 -1.12
CA ALA A 208 -12.13 13.48 -1.19
C ALA A 208 -11.39 12.83 0.00
N ILE A 209 -10.20 13.33 0.36
CA ILE A 209 -9.43 12.88 1.53
C ILE A 209 -10.25 13.06 2.80
N ALA A 210 -10.85 14.24 3.01
CA ALA A 210 -11.69 14.51 4.17
C ALA A 210 -12.92 13.58 4.24
N ARG A 211 -13.57 13.32 3.10
CA ARG A 211 -14.72 12.41 3.02
C ARG A 211 -14.36 10.96 3.31
N VAL A 212 -13.25 10.47 2.74
CA VAL A 212 -12.74 9.12 3.04
C VAL A 212 -12.40 9.01 4.52
N ALA A 213 -11.76 10.03 5.10
CA ALA A 213 -11.42 10.03 6.51
C ALA A 213 -12.66 9.96 7.42
N ALA A 214 -13.75 10.67 7.05
CA ALA A 214 -15.02 10.59 7.75
C ALA A 214 -15.65 9.18 7.72
N HIS A 215 -15.50 8.45 6.61
CA HIS A 215 -15.99 7.06 6.50
C HIS A 215 -15.12 6.05 7.26
N MET A 216 -13.80 6.21 7.20
CA MET A 216 -12.85 5.22 7.71
C MET A 216 -12.51 5.39 9.20
N GLY A 217 -12.66 6.61 9.74
CA GLY A 217 -12.27 6.93 11.11
C GLY A 217 -10.78 6.63 11.32
N GLU A 218 -10.47 5.72 12.24
CA GLU A 218 -9.09 5.35 12.57
C GLU A 218 -8.42 4.36 11.60
N ARG A 219 -9.17 3.82 10.62
CA ARG A 219 -8.68 2.81 9.65
C ARG A 219 -8.05 3.44 8.42
N LEU A 220 -7.13 4.36 8.66
CA LEU A 220 -6.36 5.05 7.64
C LEU A 220 -4.88 4.86 7.91
N VAL A 221 -4.11 4.63 6.85
CA VAL A 221 -2.66 4.65 6.86
C VAL A 221 -2.15 5.52 5.72
N TRP A 222 -0.91 5.97 5.79
CA TRP A 222 -0.27 6.75 4.72
C TRP A 222 0.81 5.94 4.01
N GLY A 223 1.02 6.23 2.73
CA GLY A 223 2.19 5.73 2.00
C GLY A 223 2.64 6.69 0.90
N SER A 224 3.93 6.72 0.61
CA SER A 224 4.48 7.65 -0.39
C SER A 224 4.19 7.19 -1.83
N ASP A 225 4.03 5.88 -2.06
CA ASP A 225 4.06 5.25 -3.38
C ASP A 225 5.43 5.41 -4.08
N TRP A 226 6.51 5.59 -3.30
CA TRP A 226 7.87 5.65 -3.83
C TRP A 226 8.22 4.33 -4.55
N PRO A 227 8.90 4.35 -5.71
CA PRO A 227 9.62 5.46 -6.35
C PRO A 227 8.80 6.25 -7.37
N HIS A 228 7.48 6.29 -7.25
CA HIS A 228 6.60 7.06 -8.14
C HIS A 228 6.74 6.67 -9.62
N THR A 229 6.47 5.40 -9.93
CA THR A 229 6.66 4.78 -11.26
C THR A 229 5.91 5.45 -12.42
N SER A 230 5.02 6.42 -12.16
CA SER A 230 4.39 7.26 -13.17
C SER A 230 5.28 8.42 -13.67
N PHE A 231 6.45 8.63 -13.06
CA PHE A 231 7.39 9.70 -13.40
C PHE A 231 8.69 9.14 -13.97
N ALA A 232 9.35 9.96 -14.78
CA ALA A 232 10.72 9.69 -15.19
C ALA A 232 11.66 9.66 -13.97
N PRO A 233 12.74 8.86 -13.99
CA PRO A 233 13.63 8.69 -12.83
C PRO A 233 14.28 9.96 -12.29
N ASP A 234 14.38 11.00 -13.11
CA ASP A 234 14.95 12.33 -12.83
C ASP A 234 13.89 13.40 -12.51
N ALA A 235 12.60 13.04 -12.55
CA ALA A 235 11.46 13.94 -12.34
C ALA A 235 10.55 13.47 -11.18
N LEU A 236 11.13 12.80 -10.18
CA LEU A 236 10.37 12.24 -9.07
C LEU A 236 9.82 13.35 -8.14
N PRO A 237 8.56 13.23 -7.68
CA PRO A 237 8.04 14.06 -6.59
C PRO A 237 8.92 13.98 -5.35
N ARG A 238 9.03 15.09 -4.61
CA ARG A 238 9.71 15.09 -3.30
C ARG A 238 8.89 14.27 -2.30
N TYR A 239 9.54 13.46 -1.47
CA TYR A 239 8.86 12.64 -0.45
C TYR A 239 7.89 13.43 0.45
N ALA A 240 8.28 14.63 0.89
CA ALA A 240 7.40 15.51 1.67
C ALA A 240 6.14 15.94 0.90
N SER A 241 6.22 16.12 -0.42
CA SER A 241 5.10 16.61 -1.23
C SER A 241 3.93 15.63 -1.34
N VAL A 242 4.17 14.34 -1.10
CA VAL A 242 3.10 13.32 -1.04
C VAL A 242 2.58 13.09 0.39
N TRP A 243 3.21 13.70 1.39
CA TRP A 243 2.72 13.77 2.77
C TRP A 243 1.81 14.98 3.02
N GLU A 244 2.21 16.14 2.48
CA GLU A 244 1.53 17.43 2.65
C GLU A 244 0.00 17.39 2.40
N PRO A 245 -0.55 16.67 1.39
CA PRO A 245 -2.00 16.62 1.17
C PRO A 245 -2.79 16.06 2.36
N VAL A 246 -2.21 15.12 3.13
CA VAL A 246 -2.86 14.58 4.34
C VAL A 246 -2.91 15.64 5.43
N VAL A 247 -1.80 16.34 5.65
CA VAL A 247 -1.70 17.43 6.63
C VAL A 247 -2.66 18.57 6.28
N ASN A 248 -2.70 18.95 5.02
CA ASN A 248 -3.52 20.07 4.55
C ASN A 248 -5.03 19.75 4.61
N ALA A 249 -5.42 18.49 4.35
CA ALA A 249 -6.82 18.09 4.38
C ALA A 249 -7.34 17.78 5.79
N LEU A 250 -6.52 17.20 6.67
CA LEU A 250 -6.96 16.63 7.96
C LEU A 250 -6.34 17.29 9.19
N GLY A 251 -5.33 18.15 9.00
CA GLY A 251 -4.55 18.75 10.08
C GLY A 251 -3.38 17.87 10.54
N HIS A 252 -2.39 18.51 11.17
CA HIS A 252 -1.12 17.87 11.55
C HIS A 252 -1.29 16.68 12.49
N GLU A 253 -2.07 16.84 13.56
CA GLU A 253 -2.31 15.78 14.55
C GLU A 253 -2.96 14.53 13.96
N ALA A 254 -3.96 14.72 13.09
CA ALA A 254 -4.61 13.60 12.41
C ALA A 254 -3.64 12.89 11.46
N ALA A 255 -2.85 13.68 10.72
CA ALA A 255 -1.81 13.13 9.87
C ALA A 255 -0.84 12.27 10.68
N LEU A 256 -0.24 12.79 11.76
CA LEU A 256 0.67 12.01 12.63
C LEU A 256 0.08 10.67 13.06
N ARG A 257 -1.17 10.65 13.54
CA ARG A 257 -1.86 9.41 13.91
C ARG A 257 -2.01 8.44 12.74
N ILE A 258 -2.32 8.92 11.54
CA ILE A 258 -2.43 8.11 10.33
C ILE A 258 -1.08 7.49 9.95
N ARG A 259 0.02 8.24 10.12
CA ARG A 259 1.38 7.74 9.87
C ARG A 259 1.82 6.70 10.90
N ASP A 260 1.43 6.83 12.15
CA ASP A 260 1.74 5.84 13.19
C ASP A 260 0.80 4.61 13.13
N ALA A 261 -0.40 4.76 12.53
CA ALA A 261 -1.40 3.70 12.44
C ALA A 261 -0.95 2.45 11.65
N GLY A 262 0.13 2.54 10.87
CA GLY A 262 0.74 1.40 10.20
C GLY A 262 1.07 0.25 11.17
N ALA A 263 1.49 0.57 12.40
CA ALA A 263 1.75 -0.42 13.43
C ALA A 263 0.52 -1.27 13.79
N ARG A 264 -0.71 -0.73 13.66
CA ARG A 264 -1.94 -1.48 13.96
C ARG A 264 -2.35 -2.41 12.83
N LEU A 265 -2.15 -1.98 11.59
CA LEU A 265 -2.52 -2.78 10.40
C LEU A 265 -1.48 -3.87 10.10
N TYR A 266 -0.20 -3.61 10.39
CA TYR A 266 0.91 -4.45 9.94
C TYR A 266 1.72 -5.11 11.06
N ALA A 267 1.30 -5.01 12.34
CA ALA A 267 1.97 -5.71 13.46
C ALA A 267 2.22 -7.20 13.17
#